data_AF-A0A7Z9ZKY1-F1
#
_entry.id   AF-A0A7Z9ZKY1-F1
#
_cell.length_a   1.000
_cell.length_b   1.000
_cell.length_c   1.000
_cell.angle_alpha   90.00
_cell.angle_beta   90.00
_cell.angle_gamma   90.00
#
_symmetry.space_group_name_H-M   'P 1'
#
loop_
_entity.id
_entity.type
_entity.pdbx_description
1 polymer ?
#
loop_
_entity_poly.entity_id
_entity_poly.type
_entity_poly.pdbx_seq_one_letter_code
_entity_poly.pdbx_strand_id
1 'polypeptide(L)'
;MACLEGVSVRLALSACAPFSLQAIVMSNGWAQLSPFFLDHQTSALGRIERLSTGRVVELLIRETGDGVTVEVPDRLEGSEREEVARKVWWMLRLGEDLAPFYEAIREEPRLAHLERKGLGRVLRSPTIFEDVVKVLLTTHTTWDRTVRMVEALVTQYGDPLPTDPSRHAFPTPFQLAAAREEDLRAIGMGYRAPYLLDLARRVASGEVDLEQLKDGTLPTAHICRLLQDLRGVGEYATALLLVLIGRYEVVPTDTVARKRVAQEWYGGQPVDQREIERAFARWGRWKGLAYWWWSWSEGDAE
;
A
#
# COMPACT_ATOMS: atom_id res chain seq x y z
N MET A 1 9.08 37.17 -18.00
CA MET A 1 8.59 35.79 -18.20
C MET A 1 9.58 35.03 -19.05
N ALA A 2 10.64 34.53 -18.43
CA ALA A 2 11.53 33.57 -19.07
C ALA A 2 10.99 32.18 -18.73
N CYS A 3 10.55 31.43 -19.73
CA CYS A 3 10.35 29.99 -19.61
C CYS A 3 11.71 29.38 -19.30
N LEU A 4 11.96 29.05 -18.02
CA LEU A 4 13.01 28.12 -17.67
C LEU A 4 12.55 26.77 -18.24
N GLU A 5 13.26 26.27 -19.25
CA GLU A 5 13.18 24.86 -19.64
C GLU A 5 13.44 24.03 -18.37
N GLY A 6 12.34 23.54 -17.78
CA GLY A 6 12.35 22.92 -16.47
C GLY A 6 13.19 21.65 -16.52
N VAL A 7 14.23 21.59 -15.69
CA VAL A 7 15.08 20.41 -15.61
C VAL A 7 14.28 19.29 -14.96
N SER A 8 13.73 18.40 -15.77
CA SER A 8 13.05 17.18 -15.34
C SER A 8 14.05 16.02 -15.28
N VAL A 9 13.99 15.22 -14.22
CA VAL A 9 14.76 13.98 -14.09
C VAL A 9 13.89 12.80 -14.48
N ARG A 10 14.41 11.94 -15.35
CA ARG A 10 13.79 10.66 -15.71
C ARG A 10 14.66 9.50 -15.23
N LEU A 11 14.06 8.59 -14.47
CA LEU A 11 14.65 7.33 -14.05
C LEU A 11 13.93 6.19 -14.79
N ALA A 12 14.66 5.15 -15.18
CA ALA A 12 14.08 3.91 -15.72
C ALA A 12 14.36 2.78 -14.73
N LEU A 13 13.32 2.02 -14.38
CA LEU A 13 13.40 0.91 -13.42
C LEU A 13 12.78 -0.33 -14.06
N SER A 14 13.55 -1.40 -14.17
CA SER A 14 13.06 -2.66 -14.71
C SER A 14 12.23 -3.44 -13.68
N ALA A 15 11.27 -4.21 -14.18
CA ALA A 15 10.40 -5.09 -13.40
C ALA A 15 10.56 -6.55 -13.84
N CYS A 16 10.39 -7.49 -12.90
CA CYS A 16 10.26 -8.91 -13.20
C CYS A 16 8.97 -9.14 -14.03
N ALA A 17 9.11 -9.69 -15.23
CA ALA A 17 7.96 -10.03 -16.07
C ALA A 17 7.21 -11.27 -15.53
N PRO A 18 5.91 -11.43 -15.85
CA PRO A 18 5.02 -10.42 -16.44
C PRO A 18 4.72 -9.27 -15.45
N PHE A 19 4.48 -8.07 -15.98
CA PHE A 19 4.28 -6.84 -15.21
C PHE A 19 3.17 -6.00 -15.85
N SER A 20 2.36 -5.34 -15.01
CA SER A 20 1.43 -4.30 -15.44
C SER A 20 1.29 -3.27 -14.31
N LEU A 21 1.61 -2.01 -14.61
CA LEU A 21 1.43 -0.90 -13.68
C LEU A 21 -0.06 -0.68 -13.40
N GLN A 22 -0.90 -0.74 -14.44
CA GLN A 22 -2.33 -0.58 -14.29
C GLN A 22 -2.91 -1.65 -13.34
N ALA A 23 -2.47 -2.91 -13.46
CA ALA A 23 -2.86 -3.97 -12.54
C ALA A 23 -2.48 -3.66 -11.09
N ILE A 24 -1.27 -3.13 -10.85
CA ILE A 24 -0.81 -2.74 -9.51
C ILE A 24 -1.66 -1.59 -8.97
N VAL A 25 -1.88 -0.55 -9.77
CA VAL A 25 -2.70 0.61 -9.40
C VAL A 25 -4.12 0.20 -9.01
N MET A 26 -4.70 -0.76 -9.73
CA MET A 26 -6.05 -1.27 -9.49
C MET A 26 -6.10 -2.44 -8.50
N SER A 27 -4.95 -2.89 -7.97
CA SER A 27 -4.87 -4.05 -7.08
C SER A 27 -5.62 -3.83 -5.77
N ASN A 28 -5.80 -2.58 -5.36
CA ASN A 28 -6.45 -2.16 -4.13
C ASN A 28 -6.82 -0.66 -4.20
N GLY A 29 -7.33 -0.10 -3.10
CA GLY A 29 -7.68 1.33 -3.04
C GLY A 29 -6.52 2.31 -2.81
N TRP A 30 -5.27 1.87 -2.60
CA TRP A 30 -4.16 2.77 -2.18
C TRP A 30 -3.92 3.93 -3.15
N ALA A 31 -4.11 3.73 -4.45
CA ALA A 31 -3.94 4.78 -5.44
C ALA A 31 -4.93 5.96 -5.27
N GLN A 32 -6.03 5.74 -4.55
CA GLN A 32 -7.03 6.77 -4.21
C GLN A 32 -6.69 7.49 -2.89
N LEU A 33 -5.71 7.00 -2.13
CA LEU A 33 -5.32 7.57 -0.85
C LEU A 33 -4.12 8.49 -1.01
N SER A 34 -4.27 9.76 -0.61
CA SER A 34 -3.17 10.73 -0.59
C SER A 34 -1.92 10.15 0.11
N PRO A 35 -0.70 10.50 -0.35
CA PRO A 35 -0.39 11.46 -1.42
C PRO A 35 -0.35 10.85 -2.83
N PHE A 36 -0.89 9.65 -3.04
CA PHE A 36 -1.09 9.14 -4.40
C PHE A 36 -2.19 9.93 -5.12
N PHE A 37 -2.09 9.97 -6.45
CA PHE A 37 -3.12 10.48 -7.34
C PHE A 37 -3.00 9.80 -8.71
N LEU A 38 -4.07 9.80 -9.49
CA LEU A 38 -4.04 9.32 -10.87
C LEU A 38 -4.04 10.51 -11.82
N ASP A 39 -3.03 10.59 -12.68
CA ASP A 39 -3.04 11.55 -13.78
C ASP A 39 -3.74 10.91 -14.97
N HIS A 40 -5.02 11.26 -15.16
CA HIS A 40 -5.86 10.73 -16.23
C HIS A 40 -5.42 11.20 -17.63
N GLN A 41 -4.75 12.35 -17.76
CA GLN A 41 -4.31 12.85 -19.06
C GLN A 41 -3.20 11.97 -19.64
N THR A 42 -2.37 11.44 -18.75
CA THR A 42 -1.14 10.76 -19.14
C THR A 42 -1.12 9.29 -18.72
N SER A 43 -2.14 8.83 -17.98
CA SER A 43 -2.21 7.50 -17.36
C SER A 43 -1.03 7.20 -16.42
N ALA A 44 -0.55 8.20 -15.69
CA ALA A 44 0.47 8.02 -14.66
C ALA A 44 -0.13 7.66 -13.31
N LEU A 45 0.60 6.84 -12.55
CA LEU A 45 0.50 6.86 -11.10
C LEU A 45 1.34 8.02 -10.59
N GLY A 46 0.67 9.00 -10.01
CA GLY A 46 1.29 10.16 -9.40
C GLY A 46 1.47 9.98 -7.89
N ARG A 47 2.51 10.61 -7.33
CA ARG A 47 2.68 10.71 -5.88
C ARG A 47 3.44 11.96 -5.46
N ILE A 48 3.01 12.64 -4.40
CA ILE A 48 3.84 13.63 -3.70
C ILE A 48 4.67 12.93 -2.63
N GLU A 49 5.99 13.06 -2.71
CA GLU A 49 6.93 12.31 -1.87
C GLU A 49 7.92 13.24 -1.17
N ARG A 50 8.08 13.03 0.14
CA ARG A 50 9.12 13.68 0.93
C ARG A 50 10.37 12.81 0.94
N LEU A 51 11.48 13.36 0.49
CA LEU A 51 12.79 12.71 0.50
C LEU A 51 13.45 12.82 1.88
N SER A 52 14.47 11.99 2.11
CA SER A 52 15.28 12.01 3.34
C SER A 52 15.96 13.36 3.58
N THR A 53 16.27 14.10 2.51
CA THR A 53 16.80 15.48 2.53
C THR A 53 15.79 16.51 3.05
N GLY A 54 14.52 16.13 3.21
CA GLY A 54 13.42 17.03 3.57
C GLY A 54 12.76 17.72 2.39
N ARG A 55 13.30 17.57 1.17
CA ARG A 55 12.65 18.07 -0.04
C ARG A 55 11.39 17.28 -0.35
N VAL A 56 10.36 17.98 -0.81
CA VAL A 56 9.11 17.38 -1.29
C VAL A 56 9.09 17.51 -2.81
N VAL A 57 8.89 16.39 -3.49
CA VAL A 57 8.90 16.29 -4.95
C VAL A 57 7.65 15.58 -5.47
N GLU A 58 7.27 15.87 -6.70
CA GLU A 58 6.26 15.09 -7.41
C GLU A 58 6.94 13.95 -8.19
N LEU A 59 6.35 12.76 -8.10
CA LEU A 59 6.70 11.59 -8.90
C LEU A 59 5.58 11.29 -9.88
N LEU A 60 5.90 11.15 -11.16
CA LEU A 60 4.99 10.67 -12.20
C LEU A 60 5.52 9.35 -12.75
N ILE A 61 4.82 8.27 -12.49
CA ILE A 61 5.26 6.90 -12.80
C ILE A 61 4.45 6.37 -13.98
N ARG A 62 5.14 5.85 -15.00
CA ARG A 62 4.54 5.30 -16.22
C ARG A 62 5.10 3.94 -16.55
N GLU A 63 4.24 3.06 -17.05
CA GLU A 63 4.67 1.77 -17.57
C GLU A 63 5.55 1.93 -18.82
N THR A 64 6.60 1.12 -18.87
CA THR A 64 7.41 0.86 -20.07
C THR A 64 7.40 -0.64 -20.36
N GLY A 65 7.89 -1.05 -21.53
CA GLY A 65 7.85 -2.47 -21.93
C GLY A 65 8.58 -3.42 -20.97
N ASP A 66 9.52 -2.93 -20.18
CA ASP A 66 10.35 -3.69 -19.24
C ASP A 66 10.19 -3.27 -17.78
N GLY A 67 9.24 -2.38 -17.45
CA GLY A 67 9.04 -1.88 -16.09
C GLY A 67 8.37 -0.52 -16.05
N VAL A 68 9.02 0.47 -15.45
CA VAL A 68 8.50 1.84 -15.33
C VAL A 68 9.54 2.92 -15.60
N THR A 69 9.07 4.06 -16.08
CA THR A 69 9.79 5.33 -15.98
C THR A 69 9.21 6.17 -14.85
N VAL A 70 10.09 6.85 -14.12
CA VAL A 70 9.74 7.82 -13.08
C VAL A 70 10.21 9.18 -13.54
N GLU A 71 9.27 10.07 -13.77
CA GLU A 71 9.53 11.46 -14.08
C GLU A 71 9.37 12.32 -12.83
N VAL A 72 10.36 13.18 -12.57
CA VAL A 72 10.37 14.14 -11.49
C VAL A 72 10.59 15.52 -12.10
N PRO A 73 9.60 16.44 -12.04
CA PRO A 73 9.70 17.77 -12.66
C PRO A 73 10.57 18.73 -11.82
N ASP A 74 11.71 18.23 -11.33
CA ASP A 74 12.69 18.95 -10.54
C ASP A 74 14.07 18.29 -10.69
N ARG A 75 15.13 19.01 -10.31
CA ARG A 75 16.50 18.47 -10.22
C ARG A 75 16.62 17.58 -9.00
N LEU A 76 17.22 16.41 -9.22
CA LEU A 76 17.60 15.48 -8.16
C LEU A 76 19.12 15.28 -8.12
N GLU A 77 19.67 15.33 -6.91
CA GLU A 77 21.02 14.88 -6.58
C GLU A 77 21.17 13.36 -6.71
N GLY A 78 22.40 12.84 -6.70
CA GLY A 78 22.65 11.40 -6.87
C GLY A 78 21.95 10.53 -5.83
N SER A 79 22.08 10.89 -4.55
CA SER A 79 21.43 10.19 -3.43
C SER A 79 19.89 10.27 -3.49
N GLU A 80 19.33 11.39 -3.94
CA GLU A 80 17.90 11.56 -4.12
C GLU A 80 17.36 10.68 -5.25
N ARG A 81 18.10 10.54 -6.36
CA ARG A 81 17.74 9.62 -7.45
C ARG A 81 17.71 8.17 -6.97
N GLU A 82 18.71 7.76 -6.21
CA GLU A 82 18.77 6.41 -5.61
C GLU A 82 17.62 6.18 -4.61
N GLU A 83 17.30 7.18 -3.79
CA GLU A 83 16.16 7.13 -2.87
C GLU A 83 14.84 6.97 -3.62
N VAL A 84 14.58 7.80 -4.65
CA VAL A 84 13.37 7.72 -5.48
C VAL A 84 13.28 6.35 -6.15
N ALA A 85 14.37 5.88 -6.77
CA ALA A 85 14.43 4.57 -7.41
C ALA A 85 14.07 3.44 -6.43
N ARG A 86 14.67 3.44 -5.23
CA ARG A 86 14.40 2.44 -4.18
C ARG A 86 12.96 2.50 -3.68
N LYS A 87 12.41 3.70 -3.46
CA LYS A 87 11.02 3.87 -3.03
C LYS A 87 10.04 3.37 -4.08
N VAL A 88 10.22 3.72 -5.34
CA VAL A 88 9.34 3.26 -6.44
C VAL A 88 9.48 1.75 -6.66
N TRP A 89 10.71 1.23 -6.64
CA TRP A 89 10.96 -0.21 -6.74
C TRP A 89 10.24 -0.98 -5.62
N TRP A 90 10.26 -0.46 -4.39
CA TRP A 90 9.52 -1.00 -3.26
C TRP A 90 8.00 -0.89 -3.47
N MET A 91 7.47 0.31 -3.72
CA MET A 91 6.02 0.57 -3.85
C MET A 91 5.34 -0.33 -4.88
N LEU A 92 6.01 -0.58 -6.01
CA LEU A 92 5.47 -1.34 -7.13
C LEU A 92 5.92 -2.79 -7.15
N ARG A 93 6.76 -3.20 -6.19
CA ARG A 93 7.30 -4.57 -6.09
C ARG A 93 7.98 -5.03 -7.38
N LEU A 94 8.79 -4.14 -7.96
CA LEU A 94 9.34 -4.36 -9.30
C LEU A 94 10.19 -5.63 -9.38
N GLY A 95 10.96 -5.97 -8.35
CA GLY A 95 11.76 -7.20 -8.35
C GLY A 95 11.11 -8.43 -7.72
N GLU A 96 9.79 -8.41 -7.47
CA GLU A 96 9.10 -9.59 -6.97
C GLU A 96 8.92 -10.63 -8.10
N ASP A 97 9.53 -11.81 -7.94
CA ASP A 97 9.36 -12.93 -8.86
C ASP A 97 8.10 -13.74 -8.52
N LEU A 98 7.09 -13.62 -9.39
CA LEU A 98 5.81 -14.30 -9.26
C LEU A 98 5.72 -15.59 -10.09
N ALA A 99 6.78 -16.03 -10.78
CA ALA A 99 6.75 -17.29 -11.52
C ALA A 99 6.32 -18.50 -10.65
N PRO A 100 6.79 -18.66 -9.39
CA PRO A 100 6.33 -19.75 -8.54
C PRO A 100 4.88 -19.59 -8.06
N PHE A 101 4.34 -18.35 -8.07
CA PHE A 101 2.91 -18.13 -7.80
C PHE A 101 2.09 -18.56 -9.01
N TYR A 102 2.45 -18.12 -10.22
CA TYR A 102 1.76 -18.48 -11.46
C TYR A 102 1.72 -19.99 -11.69
N GLU A 103 2.82 -20.69 -11.43
CA GLU A 103 2.86 -22.15 -11.46
C GLU A 103 1.82 -22.76 -10.52
N ALA A 104 1.74 -22.28 -9.28
CA ALA A 104 0.85 -22.81 -8.25
C ALA A 104 -0.65 -22.57 -8.54
N ILE A 105 -0.99 -21.60 -9.39
CA ILE A 105 -2.39 -21.24 -9.70
C ILE A 105 -2.82 -21.62 -11.12
N ARG A 106 -1.93 -22.19 -11.95
CA ARG A 106 -2.16 -22.37 -13.39
C ARG A 106 -3.42 -23.16 -13.72
N GLU A 107 -3.74 -24.16 -12.90
CA GLU A 107 -4.91 -25.04 -13.10
C GLU A 107 -6.19 -24.48 -12.49
N GLU A 108 -6.15 -23.35 -11.77
CA GLU A 108 -7.32 -22.74 -11.14
C GLU A 108 -8.00 -21.76 -12.10
N PRO A 109 -9.21 -22.03 -12.63
CA PRO A 109 -9.88 -21.16 -13.59
C PRO A 109 -10.07 -19.72 -13.09
N ARG A 110 -10.29 -19.53 -11.79
CA ARG A 110 -10.45 -18.19 -11.17
C ARG A 110 -9.16 -17.36 -11.16
N LEU A 111 -8.00 -18.00 -11.33
CA LEU A 111 -6.67 -17.38 -11.21
C LEU A 111 -5.78 -17.58 -12.45
N ALA A 112 -6.10 -18.51 -13.35
CA ALA A 112 -5.27 -18.86 -14.51
C ALA A 112 -5.02 -17.69 -15.49
N HIS A 113 -5.80 -16.61 -15.38
CA HIS A 113 -5.64 -15.41 -16.20
C HIS A 113 -4.60 -14.42 -15.66
N LEU A 114 -4.10 -14.59 -14.43
CA LEU A 114 -3.23 -13.60 -13.78
C LEU A 114 -1.90 -13.42 -14.51
N GLU A 115 -1.23 -14.52 -14.87
CA GLU A 115 0.08 -14.50 -15.54
C GLU A 115 0.02 -13.72 -16.86
N ARG A 116 -0.94 -14.07 -17.74
CA ARG A 116 -1.09 -13.43 -19.05
C ARG A 116 -1.39 -11.93 -18.98
N LYS A 117 -1.97 -11.47 -17.87
CA LYS A 117 -2.32 -10.05 -17.64
C LYS A 117 -1.29 -9.32 -16.78
N GLY A 118 -0.21 -9.98 -16.32
CA GLY A 118 0.76 -9.38 -15.40
C GLY A 118 0.18 -8.98 -14.04
N LEU A 119 -0.89 -9.63 -13.61
CA LEU A 119 -1.55 -9.41 -12.31
C LEU A 119 -0.78 -10.15 -11.20
N GLY A 120 -0.96 -9.75 -9.95
CA GLY A 120 -0.37 -10.44 -8.80
C GLY A 120 0.31 -9.50 -7.80
N ARG A 121 0.81 -8.34 -8.24
CA ARG A 121 1.48 -7.38 -7.36
C ARG A 121 0.48 -6.42 -6.72
N VAL A 122 0.63 -6.18 -5.42
CA VAL A 122 -0.25 -5.29 -4.64
C VAL A 122 0.45 -3.96 -4.35
N LEU A 123 -0.18 -2.84 -4.72
CA LEU A 123 0.34 -1.49 -4.47
C LEU A 123 0.46 -1.23 -2.97
N ARG A 124 1.57 -0.61 -2.57
CA ARG A 124 1.86 -0.23 -1.19
C ARG A 124 2.54 1.13 -1.12
N SER A 125 2.66 1.68 0.09
CA SER A 125 3.33 2.96 0.31
C SER A 125 4.86 2.79 0.35
N PRO A 126 5.64 3.88 0.22
CA PRO A 126 7.10 3.84 0.34
C PRO A 126 7.60 3.37 1.70
N THR A 127 6.81 3.57 2.76
CA THR A 127 7.14 3.24 4.15
C THR A 127 6.09 2.30 4.74
N ILE A 128 6.53 1.42 5.64
CA ILE A 128 5.62 0.57 6.41
C ILE A 128 4.80 1.43 7.37
N PHE A 129 5.40 2.49 7.92
CA PHE A 129 4.68 3.45 8.75
C PHE A 129 3.43 4.01 8.05
N GLU A 130 3.55 4.48 6.82
CA GLU A 130 2.40 4.99 6.06
C GLU A 130 1.34 3.90 5.83
N ASP A 131 1.74 2.68 5.51
CA ASP A 131 0.80 1.56 5.33
C ASP A 131 0.08 1.22 6.64
N VAL A 132 0.78 1.20 7.79
CA VAL A 132 0.15 0.97 9.10
C VAL A 132 -0.84 2.08 9.43
N VAL A 133 -0.48 3.35 9.19
CA VAL A 133 -1.41 4.47 9.41
C VAL A 133 -2.64 4.35 8.51
N LYS A 134 -2.46 4.11 7.20
CA LYS A 134 -3.56 3.94 6.25
C LYS A 134 -4.47 2.78 6.64
N VAL A 135 -3.91 1.64 7.05
CA VAL A 135 -4.67 0.48 7.53
C VAL A 135 -5.42 0.80 8.83
N LEU A 136 -4.81 1.53 9.78
CA LEU A 136 -5.53 2.01 10.97
C LEU A 136 -6.75 2.85 10.59
N LEU A 137 -6.63 3.67 9.54
CA LEU A 137 -7.71 4.50 9.05
C LEU A 137 -8.79 3.72 8.28
N THR A 138 -8.56 2.46 7.89
CA THR A 138 -9.60 1.61 7.24
C THR A 138 -10.47 0.85 8.24
N THR A 139 -10.08 0.72 9.51
CA THR A 139 -10.81 -0.13 10.47
C THR A 139 -12.17 0.44 10.85
N HIS A 140 -13.27 -0.32 10.81
CA HIS A 140 -14.62 0.16 11.23
C HIS A 140 -15.05 1.48 10.55
N THR A 141 -14.89 1.58 9.24
CA THR A 141 -15.31 2.74 8.45
C THR A 141 -15.66 2.33 7.02
N THR A 142 -16.30 3.23 6.27
CA THR A 142 -16.45 3.11 4.81
C THR A 142 -15.19 3.61 4.10
N TRP A 143 -15.00 3.18 2.85
CA TRP A 143 -13.88 3.60 2.02
C TRP A 143 -13.83 5.13 1.81
N ASP A 144 -14.95 5.76 1.46
CA ASP A 144 -15.03 7.22 1.30
C ASP A 144 -14.58 7.99 2.54
N ARG A 145 -14.88 7.46 3.73
CA ARG A 145 -14.44 8.07 4.98
C ARG A 145 -12.95 7.82 5.22
N THR A 146 -12.41 6.68 4.82
CA THR A 146 -10.95 6.44 4.80
C THR A 146 -10.25 7.47 3.92
N VAL A 147 -10.71 7.67 2.68
CA VAL A 147 -10.14 8.65 1.73
C VAL A 147 -10.10 10.03 2.38
N ARG A 148 -11.23 10.52 2.92
CA ARG A 148 -11.30 11.82 3.61
C ARG A 148 -10.38 11.94 4.82
N MET A 149 -10.26 10.88 5.64
CA MET A 149 -9.36 10.89 6.79
C MET A 149 -7.89 10.98 6.34
N VAL A 150 -7.49 10.18 5.35
CA VAL A 150 -6.12 10.22 4.83
C VAL A 150 -5.81 11.59 4.21
N GLU A 151 -6.71 12.14 3.41
CA GLU A 151 -6.57 13.47 2.81
C GLU A 151 -6.43 14.57 3.87
N ALA A 152 -7.28 14.55 4.90
CA ALA A 152 -7.21 15.51 6.01
C ALA A 152 -5.89 15.38 6.80
N LEU A 153 -5.42 14.16 7.05
CA LEU A 153 -4.17 13.91 7.74
C LEU A 153 -2.96 14.42 6.94
N VAL A 154 -2.93 14.13 5.63
CA VAL A 154 -1.87 14.55 4.71
C VAL A 154 -1.86 16.07 4.54
N THR A 155 -3.01 16.69 4.36
CA THR A 155 -3.12 18.16 4.22
C THR A 155 -2.72 18.90 5.50
N GLN A 156 -3.09 18.38 6.68
CA GLN A 156 -2.86 19.08 7.95
C GLN A 156 -1.42 18.94 8.46
N TYR A 157 -0.77 17.78 8.23
CA TYR A 157 0.52 17.45 8.86
C TYR A 157 1.66 17.15 7.89
N GLY A 158 1.36 16.97 6.60
CA GLY A 158 2.36 16.72 5.56
C GLY A 158 3.12 17.98 5.17
N ASP A 159 4.33 17.81 4.63
CA ASP A 159 5.06 18.94 4.04
C ASP A 159 4.49 19.26 2.64
N PRO A 160 4.22 20.55 2.32
CA PRO A 160 3.67 20.95 1.03
C PRO A 160 4.70 20.77 -0.09
N LEU A 161 4.20 20.42 -1.28
CA LEU A 161 4.97 20.49 -2.52
C LEU A 161 5.27 21.97 -2.84
N PRO A 162 6.54 22.39 -3.03
CA PRO A 162 6.86 23.80 -3.22
C PRO A 162 6.20 24.46 -4.44
N THR A 163 5.98 23.69 -5.52
CA THR A 163 5.35 24.17 -6.76
C THR A 163 3.83 24.20 -6.70
N ASP A 164 3.22 23.47 -5.78
CA ASP A 164 1.78 23.46 -5.53
C ASP A 164 1.51 23.18 -4.04
N PRO A 165 1.45 24.24 -3.19
CA PRO A 165 1.28 24.09 -1.76
C PRO A 165 -0.07 23.51 -1.32
N SER A 166 -1.01 23.26 -2.24
CA SER A 166 -2.24 22.54 -1.91
C SER A 166 -2.01 21.03 -1.77
N ARG A 167 -0.92 20.52 -2.33
CA ARG A 167 -0.59 19.10 -2.37
C ARG A 167 0.56 18.82 -1.43
N HIS A 168 0.41 17.80 -0.61
CA HIS A 168 1.32 17.53 0.51
C HIS A 168 1.87 16.11 0.43
N ALA A 169 3.10 15.90 0.89
CA ALA A 169 3.65 14.58 1.13
C ALA A 169 2.98 13.93 2.35
N PHE A 170 3.12 12.61 2.50
CA PHE A 170 2.65 11.94 3.71
C PHE A 170 3.43 12.43 4.95
N PRO A 171 2.77 12.69 6.09
CA PRO A 171 3.44 13.17 7.28
C PRO A 171 4.42 12.14 7.86
N THR A 172 5.56 12.63 8.34
CA THR A 172 6.56 11.82 9.05
C THR A 172 6.06 11.39 10.43
N PRO A 173 6.65 10.32 11.03
CA PRO A 173 6.37 9.95 12.41
C PRO A 173 6.56 11.12 13.39
N PHE A 174 7.60 11.95 13.20
CA PHE A 174 7.89 13.10 14.04
C PHE A 174 6.80 14.18 13.98
N GLN A 175 6.28 14.48 12.77
CA GLN A 175 5.17 15.44 12.59
C GLN A 175 3.91 14.97 13.31
N LEU A 176 3.56 13.68 13.18
CA LEU A 176 2.38 13.13 13.87
C LEU A 176 2.59 12.98 15.38
N ALA A 177 3.81 12.67 15.84
CA ALA A 177 4.12 12.55 17.27
C ALA A 177 3.99 13.88 18.02
N ALA A 178 4.23 15.00 17.33
CA ALA A 178 4.11 16.36 17.84
C ALA A 178 2.65 16.87 17.89
N ALA A 179 1.71 16.17 17.26
CA ALA A 179 0.30 16.55 17.26
C ALA A 179 -0.34 16.43 18.65
N ARG A 180 -1.39 17.22 18.89
CA ARG A 180 -2.29 17.00 20.03
C ARG A 180 -3.40 16.04 19.62
N GLU A 181 -3.85 15.20 20.54
CA GLU A 181 -4.96 14.27 20.28
C GLU A 181 -6.23 15.03 19.86
N GLU A 182 -6.50 16.18 20.49
CA GLU A 182 -7.64 17.04 20.17
C GLU A 182 -7.64 17.51 18.70
N ASP A 183 -6.47 17.88 18.17
CA ASP A 183 -6.33 18.33 16.78
C ASP A 183 -6.55 17.18 15.79
N LEU A 184 -6.06 15.98 16.12
CA LEU A 184 -6.35 14.76 15.35
C LEU A 184 -7.86 14.44 15.37
N ARG A 185 -8.53 14.61 16.51
CA ARG A 185 -9.99 14.41 16.60
C ARG A 185 -10.74 15.44 15.77
N ALA A 186 -10.28 16.70 15.77
CA ALA A 186 -10.89 17.79 15.00
C ALA A 186 -10.89 17.53 13.49
N ILE A 187 -9.87 16.83 12.96
CA ILE A 187 -9.81 16.42 11.55
C ILE A 187 -10.46 15.06 11.26
N GLY A 188 -11.29 14.54 12.19
CA GLY A 188 -12.15 13.39 11.93
C GLY A 188 -11.58 12.01 12.29
N MET A 189 -10.40 11.93 12.94
CA MET A 189 -9.78 10.65 13.32
C MET A 189 -10.61 9.87 14.36
N GLY A 190 -11.43 10.57 15.16
CA GLY A 190 -12.31 9.95 16.15
C GLY A 190 -11.55 9.09 17.16
N TYR A 191 -11.98 7.85 17.38
CA TYR A 191 -11.32 6.92 18.32
C TYR A 191 -9.90 6.52 17.89
N ARG A 192 -9.52 6.74 16.62
CA ARG A 192 -8.19 6.40 16.10
C ARG A 192 -7.13 7.42 16.48
N ALA A 193 -7.53 8.64 16.85
CA ALA A 193 -6.62 9.71 17.25
C ALA A 193 -5.57 9.26 18.30
N PRO A 194 -5.96 8.67 19.45
CA PRO A 194 -4.99 8.18 20.42
C PRO A 194 -4.14 7.00 19.91
N TYR A 195 -4.61 6.21 18.95
CA TYR A 195 -3.85 5.07 18.39
C TYR A 195 -2.79 5.55 17.42
N LEU A 196 -3.15 6.52 16.56
CA LEU A 196 -2.24 7.17 15.64
C LEU A 196 -1.12 7.91 16.39
N LEU A 197 -1.47 8.62 17.46
CA LEU A 197 -0.52 9.36 18.28
C LEU A 197 0.43 8.43 19.03
N ASP A 198 -0.08 7.32 19.59
CA ASP A 198 0.72 6.26 20.20
C ASP A 198 1.72 5.67 19.20
N LEU A 199 1.22 5.22 18.03
CA LEU A 199 2.05 4.70 16.94
C LEU A 199 3.14 5.68 16.52
N ALA A 200 2.78 6.93 16.24
CA ALA A 200 3.71 7.95 15.79
C ALA A 200 4.82 8.20 16.82
N ARG A 201 4.50 8.25 18.12
CA ARG A 201 5.47 8.47 19.20
C ARG A 201 6.40 7.28 19.40
N ARG A 202 5.88 6.04 19.35
CA ARG A 202 6.69 4.82 19.46
C ARG A 202 7.68 4.70 18.30
N VAL A 203 7.25 5.06 17.09
CA VAL A 203 8.14 5.08 15.91
C VAL A 203 9.13 6.24 15.97
N ALA A 204 8.68 7.45 16.31
CA ALA A 204 9.55 8.63 16.38
C ALA A 204 10.62 8.53 17.49
N SER A 205 10.33 7.84 18.60
CA SER A 205 11.29 7.59 19.68
C SER A 205 12.24 6.43 19.40
N GLY A 206 11.99 5.63 18.36
CA GLY A 206 12.75 4.41 18.05
C GLY A 206 12.38 3.19 18.90
N GLU A 207 11.32 3.26 19.71
CA GLU A 207 10.79 2.10 20.44
C GLU A 207 10.32 1.00 19.49
N VAL A 208 9.72 1.40 18.36
CA VAL A 208 9.28 0.50 17.29
C VAL A 208 9.92 0.90 15.98
N ASP A 209 10.77 0.03 15.43
CA ASP A 209 11.20 0.14 14.03
C ASP A 209 10.23 -0.66 13.14
N LEU A 210 9.38 0.03 12.39
CA LEU A 210 8.49 -0.60 11.41
C LEU A 210 9.19 -0.92 10.09
N GLU A 211 10.26 -0.19 9.75
CA GLU A 211 10.94 -0.38 8.48
C GLU A 211 11.77 -1.67 8.47
N GLN A 212 12.14 -2.20 9.65
CA GLN A 212 12.70 -3.55 9.78
C GLN A 212 11.80 -4.62 9.16
N LEU A 213 10.49 -4.40 9.06
CA LEU A 213 9.55 -5.36 8.47
C LEU A 213 9.75 -5.56 6.96
N LYS A 214 10.57 -4.73 6.32
CA LYS A 214 11.02 -4.92 4.93
C LYS A 214 12.03 -6.06 4.80
N ASP A 215 12.62 -6.52 5.91
CA ASP A 215 13.56 -7.65 5.92
C ASP A 215 12.84 -8.96 5.60
N GLY A 216 13.16 -9.50 4.41
CA GLY A 216 12.65 -10.76 3.89
C GLY A 216 13.01 -12.00 4.73
N THR A 217 13.91 -11.89 5.71
CA THR A 217 14.32 -12.99 6.60
C THR A 217 13.50 -13.09 7.88
N LEU A 218 12.75 -12.05 8.26
CA LEU A 218 11.94 -12.07 9.48
C LEU A 218 10.80 -13.11 9.39
N PRO A 219 10.64 -13.99 10.41
CA PRO A 219 9.54 -14.95 10.43
C PRO A 219 8.18 -14.25 10.50
N THR A 220 7.20 -14.72 9.71
CA THR A 220 5.83 -14.17 9.67
C THR A 220 5.18 -14.09 11.07
N ALA A 221 5.40 -15.08 11.93
CA ALA A 221 4.89 -15.05 13.31
C ALA A 221 5.49 -13.92 14.17
N HIS A 222 6.75 -13.53 13.91
CA HIS A 222 7.37 -12.38 14.58
C HIS A 222 6.75 -11.07 14.09
N ILE A 223 6.56 -10.93 12.77
CA ILE A 223 5.88 -9.78 12.16
C ILE A 223 4.47 -9.63 12.73
N CYS A 224 3.69 -10.71 12.82
CA CYS A 224 2.35 -10.67 13.41
C CYS A 224 2.36 -10.14 14.84
N ARG A 225 3.27 -10.62 15.70
CA ARG A 225 3.36 -10.17 17.10
C ARG A 225 3.69 -8.69 17.19
N LEU A 226 4.64 -8.21 16.40
CA LEU A 226 5.01 -6.79 16.39
C LEU A 226 3.83 -5.93 15.94
N LEU A 227 3.14 -6.32 14.87
CA LEU A 227 1.99 -5.57 14.36
C LEU A 227 0.82 -5.58 15.35
N GLN A 228 0.50 -6.72 15.97
CA GLN A 228 -0.62 -6.85 16.91
C GLN A 228 -0.38 -6.16 18.26
N ASP A 229 0.87 -5.83 18.60
CA ASP A 229 1.21 -5.00 19.74
C ASP A 229 0.87 -3.50 19.51
N LEU A 230 0.64 -3.11 18.26
CA LEU A 230 0.22 -1.75 17.94
C LEU A 230 -1.26 -1.56 18.23
N ARG A 231 -1.59 -0.46 18.94
CA ARG A 231 -2.98 -0.16 19.29
C ARG A 231 -3.84 0.01 18.04
N GLY A 232 -4.95 -0.71 17.99
CA GLY A 232 -5.89 -0.68 16.87
C GLY A 232 -5.51 -1.56 15.68
N VAL A 233 -4.40 -2.30 15.75
CA VAL A 233 -4.02 -3.29 14.74
C VAL A 233 -4.46 -4.68 15.19
N GLY A 234 -5.67 -5.08 14.80
CA GLY A 234 -6.20 -6.43 15.02
C GLY A 234 -5.84 -7.43 13.92
N GLU A 235 -6.36 -8.65 14.00
CA GLU A 235 -6.06 -9.75 13.07
C GLU A 235 -6.23 -9.37 11.58
N TYR A 236 -7.33 -8.69 11.24
CA TYR A 236 -7.56 -8.21 9.88
C TYR A 236 -6.48 -7.22 9.42
N ALA A 237 -6.18 -6.21 10.23
CA ALA A 237 -5.19 -5.20 9.91
C ALA A 237 -3.80 -5.83 9.76
N THR A 238 -3.44 -6.77 10.63
CA THR A 238 -2.21 -7.56 10.52
C THR A 238 -2.15 -8.33 9.21
N ALA A 239 -3.20 -9.06 8.85
CA ALA A 239 -3.22 -9.85 7.62
C ALA A 239 -3.15 -8.98 6.36
N LEU A 240 -3.81 -7.82 6.35
CA LEU A 240 -3.69 -6.83 5.27
C LEU A 240 -2.27 -6.28 5.16
N LEU A 241 -1.63 -5.92 6.28
CA LEU A 241 -0.25 -5.46 6.32
C LEU A 241 0.74 -6.54 5.86
N LEU A 242 0.50 -7.81 6.18
CA LEU A 242 1.31 -8.91 5.65
C LEU A 242 1.27 -8.94 4.12
N VAL A 243 0.09 -8.85 3.51
CA VAL A 243 -0.04 -8.78 2.05
C VAL A 243 0.72 -7.56 1.49
N LEU A 244 0.60 -6.39 2.12
CA LEU A 244 1.33 -5.18 1.73
C LEU A 244 2.85 -5.31 1.90
N ILE A 245 3.35 -6.09 2.86
CA ILE A 245 4.79 -6.36 3.05
C ILE A 245 5.30 -7.41 2.07
N GLY A 246 4.44 -8.32 1.59
CA GLY A 246 4.80 -9.40 0.66
C GLY A 246 4.84 -10.77 1.33
N ARG A 247 4.08 -10.90 2.42
CA ARG A 247 3.84 -12.14 3.15
C ARG A 247 2.40 -12.57 2.86
N TYR A 248 2.24 -13.67 2.15
CA TYR A 248 0.94 -14.14 1.66
C TYR A 248 0.46 -15.38 2.40
N GLU A 249 1.11 -15.75 3.51
CA GLU A 249 0.79 -16.93 4.32
C GLU A 249 -0.38 -16.73 5.27
N VAL A 250 -1.18 -15.67 5.12
CA VAL A 250 -2.41 -15.42 5.88
C VAL A 250 -3.45 -14.81 4.94
N VAL A 251 -4.70 -15.24 5.03
CA VAL A 251 -5.79 -14.66 4.23
C VAL A 251 -6.36 -13.42 4.94
N PRO A 252 -6.29 -12.21 4.34
CA PRO A 252 -6.85 -11.01 4.94
C PRO A 252 -8.37 -11.09 5.00
N THR A 253 -8.88 -11.32 6.21
CA THR A 253 -10.29 -11.65 6.42
C THR A 253 -11.03 -10.52 7.10
N ASP A 254 -11.89 -9.83 6.35
CA ASP A 254 -12.93 -8.94 6.88
C ASP A 254 -14.33 -9.53 6.65
N THR A 255 -15.36 -8.73 6.92
CA THR A 255 -16.76 -9.10 6.68
C THR A 255 -17.03 -9.40 5.21
N VAL A 256 -16.37 -8.69 4.27
CA VAL A 256 -16.53 -8.90 2.83
C VAL A 256 -15.88 -10.22 2.41
N ALA A 257 -14.67 -10.51 2.91
CA ALA A 257 -13.98 -11.78 2.74
C ALA A 257 -14.85 -12.96 3.18
N ARG A 258 -15.44 -12.85 4.38
CA ARG A 258 -16.36 -13.86 4.92
C ARG A 258 -17.55 -14.08 4.00
N LYS A 259 -18.19 -13.02 3.52
CA LYS A 259 -19.33 -13.10 2.59
C LYS A 259 -18.94 -13.77 1.26
N ARG A 260 -17.83 -13.34 0.67
CA ARG A 260 -17.31 -13.85 -0.60
C ARG A 260 -16.96 -15.33 -0.53
N VAL A 261 -16.25 -15.75 0.51
CA VAL A 261 -15.89 -17.16 0.73
C VAL A 261 -17.13 -18.01 1.02
N ALA A 262 -18.06 -17.50 1.84
CA ALA A 262 -19.32 -18.17 2.12
C ALA A 262 -20.11 -18.46 0.84
N GLN A 263 -20.23 -17.48 -0.06
CA GLN A 263 -20.92 -17.64 -1.34
C GLN A 263 -20.21 -18.63 -2.26
N GLU A 264 -18.89 -18.54 -2.39
CA GLU A 264 -18.13 -19.34 -3.37
C GLU A 264 -18.02 -20.83 -2.96
N TRP A 265 -17.88 -21.14 -1.67
CA TRP A 265 -17.62 -22.52 -1.21
C TRP A 265 -18.66 -23.11 -0.26
N TYR A 266 -19.51 -22.29 0.35
CA TYR A 266 -20.39 -22.71 1.45
C TYR A 266 -21.88 -22.38 1.20
N GLY A 267 -22.27 -22.10 -0.04
CA GLY A 267 -23.66 -21.82 -0.41
C GLY A 267 -24.28 -20.64 0.35
N GLY A 268 -23.45 -19.66 0.73
CA GLY A 268 -23.85 -18.48 1.50
C GLY A 268 -23.97 -18.67 3.01
N GLN A 269 -23.65 -19.85 3.55
CA GLN A 269 -23.64 -20.05 5.00
C GLN A 269 -22.48 -19.29 5.66
N PRO A 270 -22.67 -18.71 6.87
CA PRO A 270 -21.61 -18.02 7.58
C PRO A 270 -20.37 -18.90 7.75
N VAL A 271 -19.18 -18.32 7.50
CA VAL A 271 -17.89 -19.02 7.61
C VAL A 271 -16.98 -18.41 8.68
N ASP A 272 -16.28 -19.27 9.39
CA ASP A 272 -15.26 -18.88 10.36
C ASP A 272 -13.87 -18.68 9.71
N GLN A 273 -12.89 -18.22 10.50
CA GLN A 273 -11.52 -18.00 9.99
C GLN A 273 -10.86 -19.30 9.50
N ARG A 274 -11.12 -20.42 10.15
CA ARG A 274 -10.49 -21.70 9.83
C ARG A 274 -11.01 -22.25 8.52
N GLU A 275 -12.29 -22.04 8.24
CA GLU A 275 -12.93 -22.40 6.98
C GLU A 275 -12.35 -21.60 5.81
N ILE A 276 -12.16 -20.29 5.99
CA ILE A 276 -11.51 -19.43 4.99
C ILE A 276 -10.07 -19.88 4.73
N GLU A 277 -9.30 -20.09 5.78
CA GLU A 277 -7.92 -20.59 5.67
C GLU A 277 -7.85 -21.96 4.98
N ARG A 278 -8.84 -22.84 5.23
CA ARG A 278 -8.95 -24.14 4.58
C ARG A 278 -9.29 -24.03 3.09
N ALA A 279 -10.17 -23.10 2.71
CA ALA A 279 -10.55 -22.87 1.31
C ALA A 279 -9.33 -22.51 0.43
N PHE A 280 -8.35 -21.79 0.99
CA PHE A 280 -7.13 -21.40 0.29
C PHE A 280 -5.88 -22.23 0.62
N ALA A 281 -6.02 -23.29 1.43
CA ALA A 281 -4.87 -24.05 1.92
C ALA A 281 -4.00 -24.67 0.81
N ARG A 282 -4.59 -25.05 -0.33
CA ARG A 282 -3.85 -25.69 -1.45
C ARG A 282 -2.76 -24.82 -2.06
N TRP A 283 -2.85 -23.49 -1.93
CA TRP A 283 -1.83 -22.56 -2.45
C TRP A 283 -0.70 -22.30 -1.46
N GLY A 284 -0.72 -22.93 -0.28
CA GLY A 284 0.36 -22.86 0.71
C GLY A 284 0.71 -21.43 1.08
N ARG A 285 1.96 -21.03 0.83
CA ARG A 285 2.44 -19.67 1.11
C ARG A 285 1.73 -18.57 0.32
N TRP A 286 1.01 -18.91 -0.76
CA TRP A 286 0.37 -17.96 -1.66
C TRP A 286 -1.11 -17.72 -1.35
N LYS A 287 -1.67 -18.34 -0.31
CA LYS A 287 -3.11 -18.29 -0.04
C LYS A 287 -3.69 -16.88 0.09
N GLY A 288 -2.97 -15.96 0.72
CA GLY A 288 -3.36 -14.55 0.82
C GLY A 288 -3.41 -13.86 -0.53
N LEU A 289 -2.45 -14.18 -1.43
CA LEU A 289 -2.40 -13.62 -2.77
C LEU A 289 -3.44 -14.25 -3.70
N ALA A 290 -3.66 -15.56 -3.57
CA ALA A 290 -4.72 -16.28 -4.27
C ALA A 290 -6.10 -15.73 -3.88
N TYR A 291 -6.34 -15.46 -2.59
CA TYR A 291 -7.54 -14.76 -2.13
C TYR A 291 -7.63 -13.35 -2.72
N TRP A 292 -6.53 -12.58 -2.67
CA TRP A 292 -6.48 -11.19 -3.13
C TRP A 292 -6.91 -11.03 -4.58
N TRP A 293 -6.45 -11.95 -5.44
CA TRP A 293 -6.68 -11.93 -6.88
C TRP A 293 -7.76 -12.88 -7.35
N TRP A 294 -8.53 -13.47 -6.43
CA TRP A 294 -9.61 -14.37 -6.79
C TRP A 294 -10.65 -13.65 -7.65
N SER A 295 -10.97 -14.22 -8.81
CA SER A 295 -12.03 -13.71 -9.68
C SER A 295 -13.41 -14.06 -9.11
N TRP A 296 -13.87 -13.29 -8.13
CA TRP A 296 -15.17 -13.46 -7.51
C TRP A 296 -16.30 -13.30 -8.54
N SER A 297 -17.32 -14.14 -8.45
CA SER A 297 -18.54 -14.04 -9.28
C SER A 297 -19.15 -12.64 -9.16
N GLU A 298 -19.50 -12.00 -10.29
CA GLU A 298 -20.13 -10.68 -10.29
C GLU A 298 -21.43 -10.70 -9.46
N GLY A 299 -21.47 -9.82 -8.47
CA GLY A 299 -22.56 -9.72 -7.49
C GLY A 299 -22.23 -8.81 -6.30
N ASP A 300 -20.95 -8.54 -6.03
CA ASP A 300 -20.51 -7.76 -4.85
C ASP A 300 -19.26 -6.89 -5.15
N ALA A 301 -19.43 -5.92 -6.07
CA ALA A 301 -18.54 -4.76 -6.18
C ALA A 301 -19.23 -3.57 -5.50
N GLU A 302 -18.79 -3.24 -4.29
CA GLU A 302 -18.85 -1.89 -3.74
C GLU A 302 -17.44 -1.31 -3.76
#